data_AF-A0A7S2MVL1-F1
#
_entry.id   AF-A0A7S2MVL1-F1
#
_cell.length_a   1.000
_cell.length_b   1.000
_cell.length_c   1.000
_cell.angle_alpha   90.00
_cell.angle_beta   90.00
_cell.angle_gamma   90.00
#
_symmetry.space_group_name_H-M   'P 1'
#
loop_
_entity.id
_entity.type
_entity.pdbx_description
1 polymer ?
#
loop_
_entity_poly.entity_id
_entity_poly.type
_entity_poly.pdbx_seq_one_letter_code
_entity_poly.pdbx_strand_id
1 'polypeptide(L)'
;RTFNAGLLDPVLPTETETWKRRKLDAVGNEYSAASSAEVGAWSRRKASAGVKNFADPVCPIGSVNWIRLDMAVVFVGWGDLFVNTVRRNAAPNTSCLMVVRALRMLQVLRVLRVFRALKPLTKLLHGLWGSCVSVLWIMAFMFVIMILYAIFTAKELGRHAMEYTEDAEDIEYKWGTVWHAFRTLFTFLTLDDWANMTRAVAWPGPNNPNPFAACILSLFMLISYVIVTAFVILALLTGTMAERMQRASQEDSEEDMLQMWKRLHKNVDGFYGQYSGFSRESRCGSIAGLLREDFVDLVRSCDFQGELRNAGLELEIEDRTQAESLFRDLDSDGNGVLNWDEFSTGLFHLMVCGQSQKQYNKLQAFMNYAARDAAFAELRQPASKAEETMTEAVDNKTDMVHGKIRCVEGQVLSVRKELDRILYFLQAEAPGL
;
A
#
# COMPACT_ATOMS: atom_id res chain seq x y z
N ARG A 1 -45.84 11.09 31.43
CA ARG A 1 -45.95 9.73 31.99
C ARG A 1 -44.70 8.97 31.57
N THR A 2 -43.80 8.82 32.53
CA THR A 2 -42.63 7.93 32.64
C THR A 2 -42.40 6.90 31.53
N PHE A 3 -41.19 6.86 30.95
CA PHE A 3 -40.49 5.59 30.67
C PHE A 3 -38.95 5.76 30.64
N ASN A 4 -38.34 5.13 31.65
CA ASN A 4 -36.96 4.71 31.95
C ASN A 4 -35.75 5.16 31.12
N ALA A 5 -34.80 5.76 31.85
CA ALA A 5 -33.37 5.60 31.64
C ALA A 5 -32.96 4.16 31.98
N GLY A 6 -32.35 3.46 31.03
CA GLY A 6 -31.76 2.12 31.17
C GLY A 6 -30.28 2.17 30.83
N LEU A 7 -29.51 1.49 31.68
CA LEU A 7 -28.06 1.29 31.68
C LEU A 7 -27.40 1.23 30.30
N LEU A 8 -26.34 2.03 30.13
CA LEU A 8 -25.26 1.74 29.18
C LEU A 8 -24.25 0.84 29.90
N ASP A 9 -24.20 -0.43 29.49
CA ASP A 9 -23.14 -1.37 29.87
C ASP A 9 -21.76 -0.85 29.44
N PRO A 10 -20.69 -1.07 30.23
CA PRO A 10 -19.33 -0.81 29.77
C PRO A 10 -18.99 -1.76 28.64
N VAL A 11 -18.70 -1.18 27.47
CA VAL A 11 -18.21 -1.87 26.28
C VAL A 11 -16.96 -2.67 26.65
N LEU A 12 -17.09 -4.00 26.67
CA LEU A 12 -15.97 -4.93 26.80
C LEU A 12 -14.98 -4.70 25.63
N PRO A 13 -13.66 -4.68 25.89
CA PRO A 13 -12.67 -4.47 24.85
C PRO A 13 -12.73 -5.62 23.82
N THR A 14 -12.72 -5.24 22.54
CA THR A 14 -12.76 -6.17 21.41
C THR A 14 -11.51 -7.07 21.40
N GLU A 15 -11.66 -8.30 20.89
CA GLU A 15 -10.63 -9.35 20.88
C GLU A 15 -9.29 -8.88 20.27
N THR A 16 -9.32 -7.90 19.36
CA THR A 16 -8.15 -7.26 18.74
C THR A 16 -7.31 -6.41 19.69
N GLU A 17 -7.92 -5.76 20.69
CA GLU A 17 -7.22 -4.98 21.73
C GLU A 17 -6.49 -5.90 22.71
N THR A 18 -7.08 -7.06 23.02
CA THR A 18 -6.44 -8.07 23.90
C THR A 18 -5.23 -8.74 23.23
N TRP A 19 -5.28 -8.95 21.91
CA TRP A 19 -4.14 -9.49 21.15
C TRP A 19 -3.00 -8.48 21.06
N LYS A 20 -3.30 -7.18 20.82
CA LYS A 20 -2.29 -6.12 20.80
C LYS A 20 -1.61 -5.96 22.16
N ARG A 21 -2.37 -5.96 23.27
CA ARG A 21 -1.80 -5.94 24.63
C ARG A 21 -0.88 -7.12 24.88
N ARG A 22 -1.32 -8.36 24.60
CA ARG A 22 -0.47 -9.56 24.78
C ARG A 22 0.81 -9.52 23.94
N LYS A 23 0.77 -8.93 22.75
CA LYS A 23 1.95 -8.79 21.90
C LYS A 23 2.90 -7.69 22.37
N LEU A 24 2.37 -6.59 22.91
CA LEU A 24 3.16 -5.51 23.53
C LEU A 24 3.78 -5.96 24.86
N ASP A 25 3.07 -6.75 25.67
CA ASP A 25 3.58 -7.34 26.91
C ASP A 25 4.70 -8.36 26.63
N ALA A 26 4.58 -9.13 25.53
CA ALA A 26 5.62 -10.06 25.08
C ALA A 26 6.88 -9.32 24.60
N VAL A 27 6.73 -8.22 23.87
CA VAL A 27 7.84 -7.39 23.40
C VAL A 27 8.51 -6.68 24.59
N GLY A 28 7.74 -6.08 25.50
CA GLY A 28 8.26 -5.42 26.71
C GLY A 28 9.05 -6.38 27.61
N ASN A 29 8.55 -7.61 27.83
CA ASN A 29 9.27 -8.64 28.58
C ASN A 29 10.54 -9.13 27.86
N GLU A 30 10.55 -9.23 26.53
CA GLU A 30 11.76 -9.56 25.75
C GLU A 30 12.83 -8.46 25.87
N TYR A 31 12.43 -7.19 25.84
CA TYR A 31 13.36 -6.06 25.98
C TYR A 31 13.89 -5.88 27.41
N SER A 32 13.05 -6.09 28.43
CA SER A 32 13.48 -6.08 29.85
C SER A 32 14.43 -7.25 30.16
N ALA A 33 14.12 -8.46 29.67
CA ALA A 33 15.02 -9.60 29.79
C ALA A 33 16.32 -9.43 29.00
N ALA A 34 16.28 -8.80 27.82
CA ALA A 34 17.47 -8.49 27.02
C ALA A 34 18.35 -7.42 27.69
N SER A 35 17.76 -6.36 28.26
CA SER A 35 18.45 -5.30 28.99
C SER A 35 19.21 -5.84 30.21
N SER A 36 18.52 -6.60 31.07
CA SER A 36 19.10 -7.15 32.29
C SER A 36 20.15 -8.25 31.99
N ALA A 37 19.92 -9.06 30.96
CA ALA A 37 20.89 -10.04 30.49
C ALA A 37 22.11 -9.40 29.80
N GLU A 38 21.94 -8.30 29.06
CA GLU A 38 23.03 -7.60 28.37
C GLU A 38 23.93 -6.82 29.33
N VAL A 39 23.39 -6.19 30.38
CA VAL A 39 24.20 -5.48 31.39
C VAL A 39 25.00 -6.48 32.25
N GLY A 40 24.39 -7.59 32.65
CA GLY A 40 25.08 -8.69 33.33
C GLY A 40 26.10 -9.43 32.43
N ALA A 41 25.84 -9.51 31.13
CA ALA A 41 26.77 -10.06 30.15
C ALA A 41 27.89 -9.08 29.78
N TRP A 42 27.67 -7.77 29.81
CA TRP A 42 28.68 -6.75 29.54
C TRP A 42 29.75 -6.71 30.65
N SER A 43 29.33 -6.84 31.91
CA SER A 43 30.23 -7.00 33.06
C SER A 43 31.07 -8.28 32.96
N ARG A 44 30.45 -9.41 32.57
CA ARG A 44 31.16 -10.69 32.38
C ARG A 44 32.06 -10.72 31.13
N ARG A 45 31.70 -10.01 30.04
CA ARG A 45 32.50 -9.92 28.79
C ARG A 45 33.73 -9.03 28.93
N LYS A 46 33.73 -8.04 29.82
CA LYS A 46 34.93 -7.22 30.09
C LYS A 46 35.98 -7.97 30.91
N ALA A 47 35.57 -8.90 31.79
CA ALA A 47 36.48 -9.75 32.55
C ALA A 47 37.12 -10.86 31.68
N SER A 48 36.47 -11.30 30.60
CA SER A 48 36.99 -12.32 29.67
C SER A 48 37.69 -11.76 28.42
N ALA A 49 37.71 -10.44 28.23
CA ALA A 49 38.35 -9.77 27.09
C ALA A 49 39.90 -9.82 27.08
N GLY A 50 40.52 -10.57 28.00
CA GLY A 50 41.95 -10.85 28.04
C GLY A 50 42.40 -12.04 27.17
N VAL A 51 41.49 -12.81 26.57
CA VAL A 51 41.85 -13.97 25.74
C VAL A 51 41.17 -13.86 24.38
N LYS A 52 41.79 -13.08 23.49
CA LYS A 52 41.60 -13.28 22.05
C LYS A 52 42.26 -14.61 21.69
N ASN A 53 41.49 -15.59 21.25
CA ASN A 53 41.83 -16.41 20.10
C ASN A 53 40.72 -17.41 19.74
N PHE A 54 40.40 -17.39 18.44
CA PHE A 54 39.93 -18.50 17.61
C PHE A 54 38.55 -19.13 17.90
N ALA A 55 37.72 -19.04 16.85
CA ALA A 55 36.60 -19.91 16.48
C ALA A 55 35.21 -19.63 17.07
N ASP A 56 34.50 -18.67 16.47
CA ASP A 56 33.05 -18.77 16.31
C ASP A 56 32.72 -18.86 14.80
N PRO A 57 32.31 -20.03 14.26
CA PRO A 57 31.68 -20.08 12.95
C PRO A 57 30.19 -19.78 13.14
N VAL A 58 29.82 -18.51 13.14
CA VAL A 58 28.41 -18.11 13.05
C VAL A 58 27.95 -18.45 11.62
N CYS A 59 27.39 -19.64 11.41
CA CYS A 59 26.66 -19.94 10.19
C CYS A 59 25.36 -19.09 10.19
N PRO A 60 25.18 -18.14 9.26
CA PRO A 60 23.93 -17.41 9.18
C PRO A 60 22.83 -18.38 8.74
N ILE A 61 21.64 -18.22 9.31
CA ILE A 61 20.43 -19.05 9.14
C ILE A 61 19.99 -19.17 7.65
N GLY A 62 20.52 -18.34 6.74
CA GLY A 62 20.39 -18.51 5.29
C GLY A 62 21.21 -19.65 4.67
N SER A 63 22.12 -20.30 5.40
CA SER A 63 23.07 -21.29 4.87
C SER A 63 22.43 -22.58 4.36
N VAL A 64 21.30 -23.01 4.94
CA VAL A 64 20.66 -24.31 4.60
C VAL A 64 20.10 -24.33 3.18
N ASN A 65 19.51 -23.22 2.71
CA ASN A 65 18.97 -23.12 1.35
C ASN A 65 20.08 -23.09 0.27
N TRP A 66 21.21 -22.46 0.58
CA TRP A 66 22.38 -22.48 -0.31
C TRP A 66 23.03 -23.86 -0.38
N ILE A 67 23.04 -24.59 0.74
CA ILE A 67 23.52 -25.98 0.76
C ILE A 67 22.60 -26.88 -0.08
N ARG A 68 21.27 -26.71 -0.01
CA ARG A 68 20.31 -27.45 -0.86
C ARG A 68 20.52 -27.17 -2.35
N LEU A 69 20.73 -25.90 -2.73
CA LEU A 69 21.01 -25.53 -4.11
C LEU A 69 22.35 -26.11 -4.58
N ASP A 70 23.37 -26.07 -3.74
CA ASP A 70 24.69 -26.63 -4.09
C ASP A 70 24.64 -28.16 -4.25
N MET A 71 23.92 -28.85 -3.36
CA MET A 71 23.64 -30.28 -3.49
C MET A 71 22.90 -30.58 -4.80
N ALA A 72 21.88 -29.80 -5.16
CA ALA A 72 21.16 -29.97 -6.42
C ALA A 72 22.08 -29.80 -7.65
N VAL A 73 22.97 -28.81 -7.64
CA VAL A 73 23.96 -28.59 -8.71
C VAL A 73 24.94 -29.76 -8.82
N VAL A 74 25.37 -30.31 -7.69
CA VAL A 74 26.21 -31.53 -7.65
C VAL A 74 25.44 -32.72 -8.21
N PHE A 75 24.18 -32.94 -7.82
CA PHE A 75 23.34 -34.01 -8.36
C PHE A 75 23.11 -33.89 -9.87
N VAL A 76 22.89 -32.69 -10.42
CA VAL A 76 22.81 -32.46 -11.87
C VAL A 76 24.12 -32.82 -12.57
N GLY A 77 25.27 -32.51 -11.94
CA GLY A 77 26.59 -32.90 -12.45
C GLY A 77 26.80 -34.42 -12.46
N TRP A 78 26.40 -35.11 -11.39
CA TRP A 78 26.43 -36.58 -11.33
C TRP A 78 25.46 -37.22 -12.34
N GLY A 79 24.28 -36.62 -12.54
CA GLY A 79 23.32 -37.04 -13.54
C GLY A 79 23.89 -36.98 -14.96
N ASP A 80 24.59 -35.91 -15.33
CA ASP A 80 25.26 -35.82 -16.64
C ASP A 80 26.37 -36.87 -16.80
N LEU A 81 27.17 -37.13 -15.76
CA LEU A 81 28.20 -38.17 -15.80
C LEU A 81 27.59 -39.57 -15.99
N PHE A 82 26.52 -39.88 -15.24
CA PHE A 82 25.80 -41.13 -15.32
C PHE A 82 25.19 -41.34 -16.71
N VAL A 83 24.49 -40.32 -17.22
CA VAL A 83 23.87 -40.34 -18.55
C VAL A 83 24.92 -40.48 -19.66
N ASN A 84 26.06 -39.79 -19.57
CA ASN A 84 27.16 -39.95 -20.54
C ASN A 84 27.79 -41.35 -20.49
N THR A 85 27.78 -42.01 -19.33
CA THR A 85 28.27 -43.39 -19.16
C THR A 85 27.30 -44.41 -19.75
N VAL A 86 25.99 -44.26 -19.47
CA VAL A 86 24.94 -45.10 -20.06
C VAL A 86 24.90 -44.93 -21.58
N ARG A 87 25.07 -43.71 -22.10
CA ARG A 87 25.16 -43.44 -23.55
C ARG A 87 26.31 -44.16 -24.25
N ARG A 88 27.44 -44.39 -23.56
CA ARG A 88 28.57 -45.15 -24.14
C ARG A 88 28.27 -46.64 -24.25
N ASN A 89 27.35 -47.16 -23.45
CA ASN A 89 27.05 -48.59 -23.32
C ASN A 89 25.68 -49.00 -23.91
N ALA A 90 24.82 -48.05 -24.31
CA ALA A 90 23.47 -48.30 -24.79
C ALA A 90 23.23 -47.73 -26.21
N ALA A 91 22.36 -48.40 -26.98
CA ALA A 91 21.96 -47.99 -28.33
C ALA A 91 21.31 -46.59 -28.34
N PRO A 92 21.45 -45.80 -29.44
CA PRO A 92 21.06 -44.40 -29.47
C PRO A 92 19.53 -44.22 -29.56
N ASN A 93 18.86 -44.19 -28.41
CA ASN A 93 17.47 -43.72 -28.33
C ASN A 93 17.44 -42.18 -28.40
N THR A 94 16.80 -41.65 -29.43
CA THR A 94 16.77 -40.21 -29.79
C THR A 94 16.11 -39.32 -28.73
N SER A 95 15.13 -39.82 -27.98
CA SER A 95 14.43 -39.05 -26.93
C SER A 95 15.32 -38.75 -25.72
N CYS A 96 16.26 -39.62 -25.39
CA CYS A 96 17.16 -39.41 -24.24
C CYS A 96 18.17 -38.28 -24.53
N LEU A 97 18.57 -38.10 -25.80
CA LEU A 97 19.53 -37.10 -26.24
C LEU A 97 19.07 -35.64 -26.01
N MET A 98 17.77 -35.34 -26.13
CA MET A 98 17.25 -34.00 -25.85
C MET A 98 17.35 -33.66 -24.36
N VAL A 99 17.04 -34.63 -23.48
CA VAL A 99 17.15 -34.45 -22.03
C VAL A 99 18.61 -34.28 -21.60
N VAL A 100 19.54 -35.04 -22.20
CA VAL A 100 20.99 -34.84 -21.95
C VAL A 100 21.43 -33.44 -22.34
N ARG A 101 20.99 -32.95 -23.51
CA ARG A 101 21.31 -31.59 -23.97
C ARG A 101 20.76 -30.52 -23.02
N ALA A 102 19.55 -30.69 -22.51
CA ALA A 102 18.97 -29.78 -21.51
C ALA A 102 19.72 -29.83 -20.16
N LEU A 103 20.08 -31.02 -19.67
CA LEU A 103 20.86 -31.20 -18.44
C LEU A 103 22.27 -30.59 -18.52
N ARG A 104 22.90 -30.60 -19.70
CA ARG A 104 24.17 -29.89 -19.92
C ARG A 104 24.01 -28.38 -19.79
N MET A 105 22.90 -27.79 -20.23
CA MET A 105 22.65 -26.35 -20.06
C MET A 105 22.44 -25.98 -18.58
N LEU A 106 21.85 -26.87 -17.78
CA LEU A 106 21.71 -26.68 -16.32
C LEU A 106 23.06 -26.60 -15.58
N GLN A 107 24.17 -27.00 -16.18
CA GLN A 107 25.50 -26.82 -15.59
C GLN A 107 25.88 -25.33 -15.45
N VAL A 108 25.27 -24.44 -16.26
CA VAL A 108 25.40 -22.98 -16.12
C VAL A 108 24.91 -22.52 -14.74
N LEU A 109 24.04 -23.28 -14.06
CA LEU A 109 23.62 -22.99 -12.68
C LEU A 109 24.80 -22.99 -11.68
N ARG A 110 25.96 -23.57 -12.00
CA ARG A 110 27.18 -23.42 -11.18
C ARG A 110 27.60 -21.96 -11.04
N VAL A 111 27.26 -21.10 -12.01
CA VAL A 111 27.47 -19.64 -11.94
C VAL A 111 26.67 -19.01 -10.79
N LEU A 112 25.57 -19.63 -10.35
CA LEU A 112 24.83 -19.15 -9.17
C LEU A 112 25.68 -19.18 -7.89
N ARG A 113 26.76 -19.98 -7.84
CA ARG A 113 27.73 -19.94 -6.74
C ARG A 113 28.45 -18.59 -6.66
N VAL A 114 28.62 -17.89 -7.78
CA VAL A 114 29.21 -16.54 -7.82
C VAL A 114 28.30 -15.52 -7.13
N PHE A 115 26.98 -15.69 -7.25
CA PHE A 115 26.01 -14.83 -6.56
C PHE A 115 26.10 -14.93 -5.02
N ARG A 116 26.64 -16.03 -4.47
CA ARG A 116 26.94 -16.16 -3.02
C ARG A 116 28.07 -15.22 -2.57
N ALA A 117 29.06 -14.97 -3.43
CA ALA A 117 30.15 -14.05 -3.12
C ALA A 117 29.67 -12.59 -3.05
N LEU A 118 28.58 -12.28 -3.76
CA LEU A 118 27.96 -10.97 -3.82
C LEU A 118 26.89 -10.81 -2.73
N LYS A 119 27.32 -10.55 -1.49
CA LYS A 119 26.43 -10.27 -0.36
C LYS A 119 25.31 -9.25 -0.69
N PRO A 120 25.56 -8.13 -1.41
CA PRO A 120 24.50 -7.19 -1.77
C PRO A 120 23.41 -7.81 -2.65
N LEU A 121 23.80 -8.65 -3.61
CA LEU A 121 22.85 -9.32 -4.52
C LEU A 121 21.98 -10.34 -3.78
N THR A 122 22.56 -11.09 -2.83
CA THR A 122 21.78 -12.05 -2.03
C THR A 122 20.70 -11.37 -1.18
N LYS A 123 20.96 -10.16 -0.67
CA LYS A 123 19.95 -9.37 0.06
C LYS A 123 18.81 -8.93 -0.86
N LEU A 124 19.13 -8.45 -2.07
CA LEU A 124 18.13 -8.09 -3.08
C LEU A 124 17.26 -9.30 -3.49
N LEU A 125 17.89 -10.46 -3.71
CA LEU A 125 17.18 -11.69 -4.05
C LEU A 125 16.26 -12.17 -2.92
N HIS A 126 16.67 -12.02 -1.66
CA HIS A 126 15.83 -12.35 -0.51
C HIS A 126 14.59 -11.44 -0.42
N GLY A 127 14.77 -10.13 -0.65
CA GLY A 127 13.65 -9.19 -0.73
C GLY A 127 12.72 -9.50 -1.91
N LEU A 128 13.27 -9.87 -3.07
CA LEU A 128 12.48 -10.30 -4.22
C LEU A 128 11.67 -11.57 -3.94
N TRP A 129 12.27 -12.54 -3.26
CA TRP A 129 11.60 -13.79 -2.89
C TRP A 129 10.43 -13.53 -1.93
N GLY A 130 10.60 -12.63 -0.96
CA GLY A 130 9.53 -12.22 -0.05
C GLY A 130 8.33 -11.60 -0.77
N SER A 131 8.56 -10.81 -1.81
CA SER A 131 7.49 -10.22 -2.65
C SER A 131 6.95 -11.17 -3.73
N CYS A 132 7.63 -12.30 -4.00
CA CYS A 132 7.26 -13.21 -5.08
C CYS A 132 5.87 -13.80 -4.87
N VAL A 133 5.49 -14.12 -3.63
CA VAL A 133 4.15 -14.68 -3.32
C VAL A 133 3.04 -13.72 -3.74
N SER A 134 3.15 -12.42 -3.41
CA SER A 134 2.17 -11.42 -3.81
C SER A 134 2.10 -11.27 -5.33
N VAL A 135 3.25 -11.22 -6.01
CA VAL A 135 3.32 -11.15 -7.49
C VAL A 135 2.72 -12.39 -8.14
N LEU A 136 2.94 -13.59 -7.57
CA LEU A 136 2.40 -14.84 -8.10
C LEU A 136 0.87 -14.87 -8.13
N TRP A 137 0.19 -14.36 -7.09
CA TRP A 137 -1.27 -14.28 -7.08
C TRP A 137 -1.82 -13.38 -8.18
N ILE A 138 -1.13 -12.28 -8.45
CA ILE A 138 -1.57 -11.34 -9.48
C ILE A 138 -1.25 -11.88 -10.88
N MET A 139 -0.12 -12.57 -11.05
CA MET A 139 0.17 -13.34 -12.26
C MET A 139 -0.88 -14.43 -12.51
N ALA A 140 -1.34 -15.11 -11.45
CA ALA A 140 -2.41 -16.10 -11.56
C ALA A 140 -3.75 -15.45 -11.98
N PHE A 141 -4.09 -14.29 -11.43
CA PHE A 141 -5.26 -13.51 -11.85
C PHE A 141 -5.15 -13.09 -13.34
N MET A 142 -4.00 -12.60 -13.77
CA MET A 142 -3.73 -12.24 -15.16
C MET A 142 -3.82 -13.46 -16.09
N PHE A 143 -3.34 -14.62 -15.64
CA PHE A 143 -3.44 -15.88 -16.38
C PHE A 143 -4.90 -16.31 -16.59
N VAL A 144 -5.77 -16.12 -15.61
CA VAL A 144 -7.22 -16.37 -15.75
C VAL A 144 -7.84 -15.46 -16.81
N ILE A 145 -7.57 -14.15 -16.75
CA ILE A 145 -8.05 -13.19 -17.77
C ILE A 145 -7.57 -13.60 -19.17
N MET A 146 -6.29 -13.94 -19.30
CA MET A 146 -5.71 -14.35 -20.57
C MET A 146 -6.37 -15.63 -21.12
N ILE A 147 -6.68 -16.62 -20.28
CA ILE A 147 -7.42 -17.82 -20.72
C ILE A 147 -8.84 -17.47 -21.17
N LEU A 148 -9.55 -16.58 -20.46
CA LEU A 148 -10.90 -16.16 -20.86
C LEU A 148 -10.90 -15.51 -22.25
N TYR A 149 -9.97 -14.59 -22.49
CA TYR A 149 -9.79 -14.00 -23.82
C TYR A 149 -9.30 -15.03 -24.85
N ALA A 150 -8.45 -15.99 -24.48
CA ALA A 150 -7.96 -17.03 -25.39
C ALA A 150 -9.10 -17.95 -25.88
N ILE A 151 -10.03 -18.30 -25.00
CA ILE A 151 -11.21 -19.10 -25.37
C ILE A 151 -12.12 -18.31 -26.31
N PHE A 152 -12.39 -17.05 -25.99
CA PHE A 152 -13.23 -16.19 -26.84
C PHE A 152 -12.60 -15.98 -28.22
N THR A 153 -11.32 -15.61 -28.26
CA THR A 153 -10.60 -15.35 -29.49
C THR A 153 -10.42 -16.61 -30.33
N ALA A 154 -10.17 -17.77 -29.73
CA ALA A 154 -10.11 -19.03 -30.47
C ALA A 154 -11.48 -19.43 -31.08
N LYS A 155 -12.58 -19.12 -30.38
CA LYS A 155 -13.93 -19.43 -30.88
C LYS A 155 -14.35 -18.50 -32.01
N GLU A 156 -14.15 -17.20 -31.84
CA GLU A 156 -14.58 -16.20 -32.83
C GLU A 156 -13.59 -16.09 -33.99
N LEU A 157 -12.28 -15.96 -33.71
CA LEU A 157 -11.25 -15.73 -34.74
C LEU A 157 -10.70 -17.05 -35.32
N GLY A 158 -10.58 -18.09 -34.50
CA GLY A 158 -10.00 -19.37 -34.92
C GLY A 158 -10.93 -20.21 -35.78
N ARG A 159 -12.23 -20.25 -35.47
CA ARG A 159 -13.20 -21.09 -36.20
C ARG A 159 -13.57 -20.56 -37.58
N HIS A 160 -13.41 -19.26 -37.77
CA HIS A 160 -13.71 -18.54 -39.00
C HIS A 160 -12.42 -18.15 -39.78
N ALA A 161 -11.26 -18.73 -39.44
CA ALA A 161 -9.95 -18.44 -40.05
C ALA A 161 -9.96 -18.48 -41.59
N MET A 162 -10.70 -19.43 -42.17
CA MET A 162 -10.87 -19.59 -43.63
C MET A 162 -11.74 -18.49 -44.28
N GLU A 163 -12.53 -17.75 -43.51
CA GLU A 163 -13.36 -16.63 -43.98
C GLU A 163 -12.63 -15.27 -43.83
N TYR A 164 -11.49 -15.21 -43.14
CA TYR A 164 -10.89 -13.95 -42.69
C TYR A 164 -9.83 -13.33 -43.60
N THR A 165 -9.07 -14.10 -44.38
CA THR A 165 -8.00 -13.59 -45.25
C THR A 165 -7.47 -14.66 -46.21
N GLU A 166 -6.75 -14.25 -47.26
CA GLU A 166 -5.96 -15.16 -48.12
C GLU A 166 -4.85 -15.88 -47.31
N ASP A 167 -4.39 -15.30 -46.20
CA ASP A 167 -3.41 -15.86 -45.24
C ASP A 167 -4.08 -16.70 -44.12
N ALA A 168 -5.07 -17.54 -44.46
CA ALA A 168 -5.86 -18.29 -43.47
C ALA A 168 -5.01 -19.19 -42.57
N GLU A 169 -3.89 -19.72 -43.09
CA GLU A 169 -2.95 -20.56 -42.35
C GLU A 169 -2.30 -19.83 -41.16
N ASP A 170 -1.98 -18.54 -41.34
CA ASP A 170 -1.34 -17.72 -40.29
C ASP A 170 -2.34 -17.37 -39.17
N ILE A 171 -3.60 -17.13 -39.52
CA ILE A 171 -4.67 -16.89 -38.53
C ILE A 171 -4.98 -18.18 -37.77
N GLU A 172 -5.05 -19.33 -38.46
CA GLU A 172 -5.27 -20.63 -37.82
C GLU A 172 -4.10 -21.02 -36.89
N TYR A 173 -2.86 -20.78 -37.29
CA TYR A 173 -1.70 -21.02 -36.44
C TYR A 173 -1.70 -20.17 -35.16
N LYS A 174 -2.28 -18.96 -35.21
CA LYS A 174 -2.30 -18.00 -34.09
C LYS A 174 -3.57 -18.06 -33.24
N TRP A 175 -4.71 -18.45 -33.79
CA TRP A 175 -6.01 -18.47 -33.11
C TRP A 175 -6.76 -19.82 -33.14
N GLY A 176 -6.30 -20.80 -33.92
CA GLY A 176 -7.05 -22.04 -34.16
C GLY A 176 -7.26 -22.91 -32.92
N THR A 177 -6.40 -22.81 -31.92
CA THR A 177 -6.60 -23.48 -30.62
C THR A 177 -6.45 -22.50 -29.47
N VAL A 178 -7.06 -22.82 -28.32
CA VAL A 178 -6.93 -22.01 -27.09
C VAL A 178 -5.46 -21.81 -26.70
N TRP A 179 -4.60 -22.82 -26.92
CA TRP A 179 -3.16 -22.69 -26.65
C TRP A 179 -2.46 -21.75 -27.63
N HIS A 180 -2.82 -21.78 -28.90
CA HIS A 180 -2.28 -20.84 -29.89
C HIS A 180 -2.73 -19.40 -29.57
N ALA A 181 -4.01 -19.20 -29.32
CA ALA A 181 -4.58 -17.91 -28.92
C ALA A 181 -3.93 -17.39 -27.62
N PHE A 182 -3.70 -18.27 -26.65
CA PHE A 182 -2.98 -17.94 -25.41
C PHE A 182 -1.56 -17.42 -25.69
N ARG A 183 -0.79 -18.10 -26.56
CA ARG A 183 0.57 -17.64 -26.93
C ARG A 183 0.52 -16.26 -27.61
N THR A 184 -0.42 -16.05 -28.53
CA THR A 184 -0.59 -14.75 -29.21
C THR A 184 -1.00 -13.65 -28.23
N LEU A 185 -1.93 -13.92 -27.31
CA LEU A 185 -2.34 -12.96 -26.27
C LEU A 185 -1.22 -12.66 -25.26
N PHE A 186 -0.31 -13.61 -25.02
CA PHE A 186 0.90 -13.36 -24.26
C PHE A 186 1.86 -12.40 -24.98
N THR A 187 1.97 -12.46 -26.31
CA THR A 187 2.70 -11.45 -27.11
C THR A 187 2.00 -10.08 -27.06
N PHE A 188 0.66 -10.05 -27.06
CA PHE A 188 -0.09 -8.81 -26.88
C PHE A 188 0.13 -8.18 -25.51
N LEU A 189 0.34 -8.99 -24.46
CA LEU A 189 0.66 -8.51 -23.12
C LEU A 189 1.98 -7.71 -23.09
N THR A 190 2.96 -8.11 -23.90
CA THR A 190 4.22 -7.37 -24.05
C THR A 190 4.12 -6.18 -25.00
N LEU A 191 2.91 -5.90 -25.51
CA LEU A 191 2.64 -4.90 -26.54
C LEU A 191 3.45 -5.13 -27.83
N ASP A 192 3.82 -6.38 -28.09
CA ASP A 192 4.55 -6.74 -29.30
C ASP A 192 3.57 -7.19 -30.40
N ASP A 193 3.83 -6.74 -31.63
CA ASP A 193 3.06 -7.00 -32.87
C ASP A 193 1.52 -6.91 -32.82
N TRP A 194 0.93 -6.41 -31.72
CA TRP A 194 -0.51 -6.43 -31.49
C TRP A 194 -1.29 -5.60 -32.51
N ALA A 195 -0.71 -4.47 -32.95
CA ALA A 195 -1.36 -3.57 -33.90
C ALA A 195 -1.47 -4.18 -35.31
N ASN A 196 -0.41 -4.83 -35.79
CA ASN A 196 -0.43 -5.49 -37.10
C ASN A 196 -1.38 -6.68 -37.08
N MET A 197 -1.31 -7.47 -36.01
CA MET A 197 -2.19 -8.62 -35.80
C MET A 197 -3.66 -8.22 -35.68
N THR A 198 -3.96 -7.10 -35.00
CA THR A 198 -5.33 -6.57 -34.92
C THR A 198 -5.82 -6.06 -36.28
N ARG A 199 -4.97 -5.39 -37.07
CA ARG A 199 -5.34 -4.95 -38.42
C ARG A 199 -5.64 -6.13 -39.34
N ALA A 200 -4.87 -7.22 -39.24
CA ALA A 200 -5.07 -8.40 -40.06
C ALA A 200 -6.48 -9.01 -39.90
N VAL A 201 -7.03 -8.99 -38.68
CA VAL A 201 -8.33 -9.63 -38.42
C VAL A 201 -9.50 -8.66 -38.31
N ALA A 202 -9.26 -7.41 -37.92
CA ALA A 202 -10.32 -6.46 -37.57
C ALA A 202 -10.51 -5.29 -38.56
N TRP A 203 -9.62 -5.10 -39.54
CA TRP A 203 -9.77 -4.03 -40.53
C TRP A 203 -10.44 -4.56 -41.81
N PRO A 204 -11.61 -4.01 -42.21
CA PRO A 204 -12.24 -4.41 -43.47
C PRO A 204 -11.39 -3.92 -44.66
N GLY A 205 -11.04 -4.83 -45.57
CA GLY A 205 -10.20 -4.54 -46.72
C GLY A 205 -10.30 -5.62 -47.80
N PRO A 206 -9.61 -5.47 -48.95
CA PRO A 206 -9.63 -6.44 -50.05
C PRO A 206 -9.24 -7.86 -49.59
N ASN A 207 -8.39 -7.93 -48.57
CA ASN A 207 -7.84 -9.16 -48.00
C ASN A 207 -8.64 -9.66 -46.78
N ASN A 208 -9.78 -9.06 -46.44
CA ASN A 208 -10.61 -9.50 -45.32
C ASN A 208 -12.11 -9.33 -45.64
N PRO A 209 -12.79 -10.38 -46.14
CA PRO A 209 -14.18 -10.31 -46.63
C PRO A 209 -15.23 -10.35 -45.51
N ASN A 210 -14.84 -10.05 -44.27
CA ASN A 210 -15.71 -10.12 -43.11
C ASN A 210 -16.94 -9.22 -43.15
N PRO A 211 -18.04 -9.65 -42.50
CA PRO A 211 -19.11 -8.75 -42.12
C PRO A 211 -18.54 -7.61 -41.26
N PHE A 212 -18.91 -6.37 -41.60
CA PHE A 212 -18.46 -5.18 -40.87
C PHE A 212 -18.68 -5.28 -39.35
N ALA A 213 -19.78 -5.93 -38.93
CA ALA A 213 -20.08 -6.17 -37.52
C ALA A 213 -19.05 -7.09 -36.82
N ALA A 214 -18.54 -8.12 -37.50
CA ALA A 214 -17.52 -9.01 -36.96
C ALA A 214 -16.15 -8.31 -36.86
N CYS A 215 -15.82 -7.44 -37.81
CA CYS A 215 -14.64 -6.56 -37.74
C CYS A 215 -14.71 -5.62 -36.53
N ILE A 216 -15.85 -4.98 -36.28
CA ILE A 216 -16.00 -4.11 -35.10
C ILE A 216 -15.90 -4.90 -33.79
N LEU A 217 -16.53 -6.07 -33.72
CA LEU A 217 -16.49 -6.91 -32.52
C LEU A 217 -15.07 -7.38 -32.21
N SER A 218 -14.35 -7.88 -33.22
CA SER A 218 -12.95 -8.31 -33.07
C SER A 218 -12.04 -7.14 -32.69
N LEU A 219 -12.22 -5.96 -33.30
CA LEU A 219 -11.50 -4.74 -32.94
C LEU A 219 -11.72 -4.37 -31.47
N PHE A 220 -12.98 -4.33 -31.04
CA PHE A 220 -13.35 -4.01 -29.67
C PHE A 220 -12.76 -4.99 -28.66
N MET A 221 -12.80 -6.29 -28.98
CA MET A 221 -12.28 -7.33 -28.08
C MET A 221 -10.75 -7.30 -27.96
N LEU A 222 -10.02 -7.10 -29.06
CA LEU A 222 -8.56 -7.02 -29.03
C LEU A 222 -8.07 -5.72 -28.35
N ILE A 223 -8.71 -4.58 -28.64
CA ILE A 223 -8.37 -3.31 -27.98
C ILE A 223 -8.72 -3.35 -26.49
N SER A 224 -9.89 -3.88 -26.13
CA SER A 224 -10.28 -4.00 -24.71
C SER A 224 -9.32 -4.91 -23.93
N TYR A 225 -8.81 -5.99 -24.53
CA TYR A 225 -7.77 -6.81 -23.92
C TYR A 225 -6.50 -6.01 -23.61
N VAL A 226 -6.00 -5.23 -24.58
CA VAL A 226 -4.80 -4.38 -24.40
C VAL A 226 -5.03 -3.34 -23.30
N ILE A 227 -6.20 -2.70 -23.27
CA ILE A 227 -6.54 -1.73 -22.23
C ILE A 227 -6.60 -2.39 -20.85
N VAL A 228 -7.34 -3.49 -20.70
CA VAL A 228 -7.50 -4.20 -19.43
C VAL A 228 -6.15 -4.69 -18.91
N THR A 229 -5.34 -5.32 -19.76
CA THR A 229 -4.02 -5.82 -19.36
C THR A 229 -3.05 -4.68 -19.02
N ALA A 230 -3.08 -3.56 -19.74
CA ALA A 230 -2.29 -2.37 -19.38
C ALA A 230 -2.69 -1.80 -18.01
N PHE A 231 -4.00 -1.71 -17.71
CA PHE A 231 -4.47 -1.29 -16.38
C PHE A 231 -4.07 -2.27 -15.28
N VAL A 232 -4.13 -3.58 -15.53
CA VAL A 232 -3.69 -4.60 -14.57
C VAL A 232 -2.18 -4.47 -14.29
N ILE A 233 -1.35 -4.31 -15.32
CA ILE A 233 0.10 -4.09 -15.16
C ILE A 233 0.39 -2.77 -14.41
N LEU A 234 -0.37 -1.71 -14.69
CA LEU A 234 -0.21 -0.44 -13.99
C LEU A 234 -0.60 -0.57 -12.51
N ALA A 235 -1.72 -1.22 -12.20
CA ALA A 235 -2.16 -1.49 -10.83
C ALA A 235 -1.17 -2.37 -10.06
N LEU A 236 -0.55 -3.33 -10.74
CA LEU A 236 0.55 -4.15 -10.24
C LEU A 236 1.76 -3.31 -9.83
N LEU A 237 2.20 -2.44 -10.73
CA LEU A 237 3.35 -1.57 -10.50
C LEU A 237 3.08 -0.59 -9.37
N THR A 238 1.92 0.06 -9.37
CA THR A 238 1.55 1.02 -8.31
C THR A 238 1.36 0.33 -6.98
N GLY A 239 0.73 -0.85 -6.94
CA GLY A 239 0.56 -1.63 -5.72
C GLY A 239 1.89 -2.07 -5.10
N THR A 240 2.79 -2.64 -5.91
CA THR A 240 4.12 -3.06 -5.43
C THR A 240 5.01 -1.87 -5.04
N MET A 241 4.90 -0.74 -5.72
CA MET A 241 5.60 0.49 -5.35
C MET A 241 5.06 1.06 -4.03
N ALA A 242 3.73 1.10 -3.87
CA ALA A 242 3.09 1.55 -2.64
C ALA A 242 3.48 0.70 -1.44
N GLU A 243 3.51 -0.63 -1.58
CA GLU A 243 3.96 -1.55 -0.51
C GLU A 243 5.41 -1.27 -0.10
N ARG A 244 6.32 -1.05 -1.06
CA ARG A 244 7.72 -0.71 -0.80
C ARG A 244 7.86 0.64 -0.11
N MET A 245 7.13 1.64 -0.58
CA MET A 245 7.15 2.99 -0.02
C MET A 245 6.58 2.99 1.40
N GLN A 246 5.52 2.23 1.66
CA GLN A 246 4.95 2.08 2.98
C GLN A 246 5.92 1.37 3.94
N ARG A 247 6.60 0.31 3.49
CA ARG A 247 7.62 -0.37 4.31
C ARG A 247 8.81 0.54 4.61
N ALA A 248 9.33 1.24 3.60
CA ALA A 248 10.42 2.20 3.80
C ALA A 248 10.00 3.30 4.79
N SER A 249 8.80 3.85 4.63
CA SER A 249 8.27 4.85 5.57
C SER A 249 8.05 4.32 6.98
N GLN A 250 7.71 3.04 7.14
CA GLN A 250 7.58 2.39 8.45
C GLN A 250 8.95 2.20 9.10
N GLU A 251 9.91 1.65 8.36
CA GLU A 251 11.30 1.47 8.82
C GLU A 251 11.91 2.81 9.25
N ASP A 252 11.79 3.86 8.43
CA ASP A 252 12.26 5.20 8.76
C ASP A 252 11.61 5.73 10.06
N SER A 253 10.31 5.51 10.24
CA SER A 253 9.60 5.95 11.45
C SER A 253 10.01 5.18 12.71
N GLU A 254 10.27 3.88 12.59
CA GLU A 254 10.76 3.04 13.69
C GLU A 254 12.20 3.42 14.07
N GLU A 255 13.05 3.69 13.07
CA GLU A 255 14.41 4.18 13.30
C GLU A 255 14.42 5.54 14.00
N ASP A 256 13.59 6.48 13.56
CA ASP A 256 13.45 7.79 14.22
C ASP A 256 12.96 7.65 15.66
N MET A 257 11.98 6.77 15.92
CA MET A 257 11.48 6.49 17.27
C MET A 257 12.57 5.88 18.15
N LEU A 258 13.33 4.92 17.64
CA LEU A 258 14.44 4.30 18.37
C LEU A 258 15.56 5.30 18.67
N GLN A 259 15.88 6.18 17.73
CA GLN A 259 16.87 7.24 17.95
C GLN A 259 16.39 8.22 19.02
N MET A 260 15.12 8.60 19.00
CA MET A 260 14.51 9.46 20.01
C MET A 260 14.51 8.79 21.39
N TRP A 261 14.11 7.52 21.48
CA TRP A 261 14.15 6.74 22.72
C TRP A 261 15.56 6.65 23.29
N LYS A 262 16.57 6.37 22.47
CA LYS A 262 17.98 6.31 22.93
C LYS A 262 18.45 7.63 23.53
N ARG A 263 18.03 8.78 22.98
CA ARG A 263 18.34 10.10 23.52
C ARG A 263 17.64 10.33 24.85
N LEU A 264 16.33 10.07 24.90
CA LEU A 264 15.54 10.24 26.11
C LEU A 264 16.04 9.33 27.23
N HIS A 265 16.26 8.04 26.95
CA HIS A 265 16.75 7.07 27.92
C HIS A 265 18.05 7.52 28.58
N LYS A 266 19.01 8.03 27.80
CA LYS A 266 20.28 8.55 28.31
C LYS A 266 20.09 9.76 29.24
N ASN A 267 19.19 10.67 28.90
CA ASN A 267 18.93 11.86 29.70
C ASN A 267 18.17 11.50 30.99
N VAL A 268 17.16 10.64 30.87
CA VAL A 268 16.30 10.17 31.96
C VAL A 268 17.05 9.30 32.96
N ASP A 269 18.04 8.50 32.52
CA ASP A 269 18.92 7.73 33.42
C ASP A 269 19.72 8.66 34.35
N GLY A 270 20.20 9.78 33.80
CA GLY A 270 20.87 10.82 34.59
C GLY A 270 19.97 11.43 35.66
N PHE A 271 18.72 11.76 35.31
CA PHE A 271 17.75 12.28 36.28
C PHE A 271 17.34 11.21 37.31
N TYR A 272 17.11 9.98 36.89
CA TYR A 272 16.76 8.89 37.79
C TYR A 272 17.87 8.69 38.83
N GLY A 273 19.14 8.65 38.42
CA GLY A 273 20.28 8.53 39.34
C GLY A 273 20.45 9.70 40.30
N GLN A 274 19.97 10.90 39.95
CA GLN A 274 20.01 12.08 40.82
C GLN A 274 18.93 12.05 41.90
N TYR A 275 17.76 11.51 41.59
CA TYR A 275 16.61 11.45 42.52
C TYR A 275 16.44 10.09 43.20
N SER A 276 17.09 9.03 42.70
CA SER A 276 17.09 7.72 43.35
C SER A 276 17.96 7.78 44.61
N GLY A 277 17.34 7.95 45.77
CA GLY A 277 17.99 7.80 47.06
C GLY A 277 18.30 6.33 47.37
N PHE A 278 19.38 6.08 48.13
CA PHE A 278 19.53 4.79 48.82
C PHE A 278 18.46 4.76 49.93
N SER A 279 17.39 4.00 49.72
CA SER A 279 16.25 4.03 50.64
C SER A 279 16.69 3.67 52.07
N ARG A 280 16.21 4.48 53.01
CA ARG A 280 16.48 4.41 54.44
C ARG A 280 16.03 3.04 54.97
N GLU A 281 16.93 2.41 55.71
CA GLU A 281 16.84 1.08 56.34
C GLU A 281 15.40 0.67 56.70
N SER A 282 14.77 -0.10 55.80
CA SER A 282 13.53 -0.82 56.09
C SER A 282 13.88 -2.25 56.52
N ARG A 283 13.06 -2.81 57.43
CA ARG A 283 13.26 -4.12 58.09
C ARG A 283 13.45 -5.34 57.17
N CYS A 284 13.46 -5.17 55.85
CA CYS A 284 13.58 -6.23 54.85
C CYS A 284 14.78 -6.06 53.87
N GLY A 285 15.67 -5.09 54.09
CA GLY A 285 16.82 -4.79 53.22
C GLY A 285 16.64 -3.48 52.45
N SER A 286 17.75 -2.83 52.09
CA SER A 286 17.73 -1.61 51.27
C SER A 286 17.34 -1.93 49.84
N ILE A 287 16.21 -1.39 49.40
CA ILE A 287 15.77 -1.41 48.01
C ILE A 287 16.17 -0.06 47.43
N ALA A 288 17.03 -0.07 46.40
CA ALA A 288 17.39 1.13 45.67
C ALA A 288 16.31 1.42 44.63
N GLY A 289 15.70 2.60 44.70
CA GLY A 289 14.65 2.98 43.77
C GLY A 289 14.05 4.34 44.11
N LEU A 290 13.15 4.82 43.27
CA LEU A 290 12.57 6.15 43.38
C LEU A 290 11.29 6.12 44.23
N LEU A 291 11.28 6.84 45.35
CA LEU A 291 10.11 6.91 46.21
C LEU A 291 9.03 7.81 45.58
N ARG A 292 7.79 7.66 46.04
CA ARG A 292 6.64 8.45 45.57
C ARG A 292 6.87 9.95 45.63
N GLU A 293 7.45 10.45 46.73
CA GLU A 293 7.72 11.89 46.92
C GLU A 293 8.79 12.39 45.94
N ASP A 294 9.90 11.65 45.83
CA ASP A 294 10.99 11.96 44.92
C ASP A 294 10.56 11.91 43.44
N PHE A 295 9.64 11.00 43.08
CA PHE A 295 9.05 10.94 41.75
C PHE A 295 8.18 12.15 41.44
N VAL A 296 7.37 12.61 42.40
CA VAL A 296 6.55 13.82 42.22
C VAL A 296 7.44 15.04 41.98
N ASP A 297 8.56 15.14 42.70
CA ASP A 297 9.52 16.24 42.52
C ASP A 297 10.28 16.13 41.19
N LEU A 298 10.67 14.92 40.78
CA LEU A 298 11.30 14.65 39.48
C LEU A 298 10.39 15.07 38.31
N VAL A 299 9.13 14.62 38.32
CA VAL A 299 8.16 14.86 37.23
C VAL A 299 7.73 16.33 37.14
N ARG A 300 7.83 17.07 38.25
CA ARG A 300 7.57 18.52 38.30
C ARG A 300 8.79 19.37 37.94
N SER A 301 9.98 18.78 37.86
CA SER A 301 11.17 19.53 37.50
C SER A 301 11.08 20.04 36.06
N CYS A 302 11.41 21.33 35.87
CA CYS A 302 11.36 21.96 34.55
C CYS A 302 12.31 21.28 33.55
N ASP A 303 13.44 20.77 34.01
CA ASP A 303 14.44 20.11 33.18
C ASP A 303 13.91 18.76 32.65
N PHE A 304 13.30 17.95 33.52
CA PHE A 304 12.69 16.68 33.12
C PHE A 304 11.48 16.89 32.20
N GLN A 305 10.61 17.85 32.50
CA GLN A 305 9.50 18.20 31.60
C GLN A 305 9.97 18.76 30.25
N GLY A 306 11.09 19.50 30.23
CA GLY A 306 11.73 19.96 29.00
C GLY A 306 12.19 18.80 28.12
N GLU A 307 12.84 17.79 28.71
CA GLU A 307 13.28 16.59 27.99
C GLU A 307 12.10 15.74 27.48
N LEU A 308 11.04 15.59 28.28
CA LEU A 308 9.81 14.93 27.83
C LEU A 308 9.16 15.67 26.66
N ARG A 309 9.10 17.00 26.72
CA ARG A 309 8.57 17.83 25.63
C ARG A 309 9.40 17.72 24.36
N ASN A 310 10.73 17.70 24.49
CA ASN A 310 11.66 17.48 23.36
C ASN A 310 11.48 16.08 22.73
N ALA A 311 11.09 15.09 23.52
CA ALA A 311 10.72 13.76 23.05
C ALA A 311 9.27 13.66 22.53
N GLY A 312 8.54 14.78 22.49
CA GLY A 312 7.19 14.88 21.94
C GLY A 312 6.08 14.39 22.88
N LEU A 313 6.37 14.23 24.18
CA LEU A 313 5.41 13.97 25.25
C LEU A 313 4.98 15.29 25.91
N GLU A 314 3.71 15.64 25.72
CA GLU A 314 3.08 16.75 26.45
C GLU A 314 2.39 16.19 27.70
N LEU A 315 3.19 15.88 28.71
CA LEU A 315 2.69 15.55 30.05
C LEU A 315 2.63 16.85 30.85
N GLU A 316 1.55 17.61 30.71
CA GLU A 316 1.28 18.80 31.52
C GLU A 316 0.80 18.38 32.91
N ILE A 317 1.74 18.03 33.77
CA ILE A 317 1.46 17.62 35.15
C ILE A 317 1.54 18.86 36.03
N GLU A 318 0.42 19.57 36.13
CA GLU A 318 0.29 20.75 36.99
C GLU A 318 -0.02 20.34 38.44
N ASP A 319 -0.84 19.30 38.62
CA ASP A 319 -1.37 18.91 39.92
C ASP A 319 -0.64 17.69 40.53
N ARG A 320 -0.45 17.71 41.85
CA ARG A 320 0.25 16.65 42.59
C ARG A 320 -0.49 15.31 42.49
N THR A 321 -1.81 15.37 42.42
CA THR A 321 -2.70 14.20 42.27
C THR A 321 -2.45 13.44 40.96
N GLN A 322 -2.14 14.17 39.88
CA GLN A 322 -1.85 13.58 38.57
C GLN A 322 -0.48 12.86 38.57
N ALA A 323 0.52 13.46 39.20
CA ALA A 323 1.83 12.82 39.40
C ALA A 323 1.71 11.54 40.25
N GLU A 324 0.91 11.58 41.33
CA GLU A 324 0.69 10.41 42.18
C GLU A 324 -0.11 9.30 41.49
N SER A 325 -1.05 9.66 40.60
CA SER A 325 -1.75 8.69 39.74
C SER A 325 -0.79 8.05 38.76
N LEU A 326 0.05 8.84 38.09
CA LEU A 326 1.05 8.33 37.15
C LEU A 326 2.03 7.38 37.84
N PHE A 327 2.47 7.71 39.06
CA PHE A 327 3.31 6.81 39.86
C PHE A 327 2.62 5.46 40.09
N ARG A 328 1.33 5.45 40.43
CA ARG A 328 0.56 4.21 40.65
C ARG A 328 0.40 3.40 39.37
N ASP A 329 0.32 4.07 38.22
CA ASP A 329 0.19 3.40 36.93
C ASP A 329 1.53 2.81 36.45
N LEU A 330 2.66 3.36 36.92
CA LEU A 330 4.02 2.87 36.65
C LEU A 330 4.49 1.80 37.65
N ASP A 331 4.01 1.85 38.89
CA ASP A 331 4.30 0.92 40.00
C ASP A 331 3.54 -0.40 39.79
N SER A 332 4.16 -1.30 39.04
CA SER A 332 3.53 -2.55 38.59
C SER A 332 3.44 -3.61 39.70
N ASP A 333 4.38 -3.60 40.64
CA ASP A 333 4.46 -4.53 41.76
C ASP A 333 3.78 -4.00 43.04
N GLY A 334 3.45 -2.70 43.07
CA GLY A 334 2.74 -2.05 44.17
C GLY A 334 3.60 -1.91 45.42
N ASN A 335 4.93 -1.99 45.30
CA ASN A 335 5.86 -1.95 46.42
C ASN A 335 6.07 -0.50 46.95
N GLY A 336 5.55 0.51 46.25
CA GLY A 336 5.67 1.93 46.58
C GLY A 336 7.02 2.57 46.24
N VAL A 337 7.86 1.90 45.45
CA VAL A 337 9.22 2.25 45.03
C VAL A 337 9.41 1.90 43.55
N LEU A 338 9.70 2.90 42.74
CA LEU A 338 9.84 2.69 41.30
C LEU A 338 11.27 2.27 40.93
N ASN A 339 11.44 1.05 40.42
CA ASN A 339 12.74 0.59 39.90
C ASN A 339 13.04 1.21 38.52
N TRP A 340 14.31 1.19 38.11
CA TRP A 340 14.71 1.75 36.80
C TRP A 340 14.00 1.08 35.63
N ASP A 341 13.85 -0.25 35.69
CA ASP A 341 13.19 -1.01 34.62
C ASP A 341 11.70 -0.65 34.53
N GLU A 342 11.02 -0.44 35.66
CA GLU A 342 9.60 -0.03 35.70
C GLU A 342 9.42 1.41 35.23
N PHE A 343 10.28 2.32 35.69
CA PHE A 343 10.28 3.72 35.29
C PHE A 343 10.55 3.89 33.79
N SER A 344 11.61 3.26 33.28
CA SER A 344 12.00 3.38 31.87
C SER A 344 11.01 2.66 30.94
N THR A 345 10.52 1.48 31.32
CA THR A 345 9.50 0.76 30.53
C THR A 345 8.19 1.53 30.48
N GLY A 346 7.75 2.07 31.62
CA GLY A 346 6.54 2.87 31.68
C GLY A 346 6.66 4.18 30.88
N LEU A 347 7.81 4.84 30.90
CA LEU A 347 8.06 6.01 30.07
C LEU A 347 8.11 5.69 28.57
N PHE A 348 8.69 4.55 28.20
CA PHE A 348 8.65 4.04 26.83
C PHE A 348 7.22 3.77 26.36
N HIS A 349 6.39 3.14 27.19
CA HIS A 349 4.98 2.91 26.88
C HIS A 349 4.20 4.21 26.69
N LEU A 350 4.46 5.23 27.51
CA LEU A 350 3.85 6.55 27.35
C LEU A 350 4.29 7.22 26.03
N MET A 351 5.54 7.06 25.62
CA MET A 351 6.05 7.58 24.34
C MET A 351 5.36 6.92 23.14
N VAL A 352 5.24 5.59 23.16
CA VAL A 352 4.60 4.82 22.08
C VAL A 352 3.10 5.12 22.01
N CYS A 353 2.41 5.16 23.16
CA CYS A 353 0.99 5.52 23.23
C CYS A 353 0.73 6.99 22.86
N GLY A 354 1.60 7.92 23.26
CA GLY A 354 1.50 9.34 22.93
C GLY A 354 1.60 9.60 21.41
N GLN A 355 2.43 8.82 20.70
CA GLN A 355 2.47 8.89 19.23
C GLN A 355 1.25 8.24 18.55
N SER A 356 0.72 7.16 19.10
CA SER A 356 -0.56 6.57 18.68
C SER A 356 -1.72 7.57 18.83
N GLN A 357 -1.73 8.37 19.90
CA GLN A 357 -2.72 9.44 20.10
C GLN A 357 -2.60 10.54 19.03
N LYS A 358 -1.39 10.88 18.57
CA LYS A 358 -1.19 11.80 17.43
C LYS A 358 -1.70 11.21 16.10
N GLN A 359 -1.56 9.90 15.89
CA GLN A 359 -2.14 9.22 14.72
C GLN A 359 -3.67 9.12 14.81
N TYR A 360 -4.23 8.81 15.98
CA TYR A 360 -5.68 8.79 16.22
C TYR A 360 -6.28 10.18 16.10
N ASN A 361 -5.64 11.22 16.65
CA ASN A 361 -6.08 12.61 16.51
C ASN A 361 -5.96 13.11 15.05
N LYS A 362 -4.92 12.70 14.30
CA LYS A 362 -4.82 12.97 12.86
C LYS A 362 -5.91 12.23 12.06
N LEU A 363 -6.18 10.97 12.39
CA LEU A 363 -7.23 10.17 11.77
C LEU A 363 -8.62 10.69 12.12
N GLN A 364 -8.85 11.15 13.35
CA GLN A 364 -10.08 11.77 13.82
C GLN A 364 -10.26 13.16 13.20
N ALA A 365 -9.19 13.94 13.01
CA ALA A 365 -9.22 15.18 12.25
C ALA A 365 -9.53 14.93 10.76
N PHE A 366 -8.98 13.87 10.16
CA PHE A 366 -9.27 13.47 8.78
C PHE A 366 -10.70 12.96 8.60
N MET A 367 -11.20 12.15 9.55
CA MET A 367 -12.58 11.69 9.62
C MET A 367 -13.55 12.86 9.83
N ASN A 368 -13.22 13.81 10.70
CA ASN A 368 -14.01 15.03 10.91
C ASN A 368 -13.99 15.94 9.68
N TYR A 369 -12.88 16.01 8.95
CA TYR A 369 -12.78 16.72 7.67
C TYR A 369 -13.65 16.06 6.59
N ALA A 370 -13.57 14.73 6.44
CA ALA A 370 -14.37 13.96 5.50
C ALA A 370 -15.87 14.00 5.84
N ALA A 371 -16.24 13.97 7.12
CA ALA A 371 -17.61 14.15 7.58
C ALA A 371 -18.12 15.58 7.30
N ARG A 372 -17.25 16.60 7.43
CA ARG A 372 -17.57 17.97 7.02
C ARG A 372 -17.81 18.04 5.52
N ASP A 373 -16.96 17.41 4.72
CA ASP A 373 -17.08 17.40 3.25
C ASP A 373 -18.35 16.69 2.78
N ALA A 374 -18.72 15.57 3.43
CA ALA A 374 -19.99 14.89 3.21
C ALA A 374 -21.20 15.75 3.62
N ALA A 375 -21.13 16.47 4.76
CA ALA A 375 -22.16 17.41 5.18
C ALA A 375 -22.27 18.63 4.25
N PHE A 376 -21.15 19.12 3.71
CA PHE A 376 -21.12 20.17 2.69
C PHE A 376 -21.70 19.67 1.35
N ALA A 377 -21.52 18.39 1.01
CA ALA A 377 -22.15 17.78 -0.17
C ALA A 377 -23.67 17.65 -0.02
N GLU A 378 -24.18 17.34 1.17
CA GLU A 378 -25.64 17.35 1.45
C GLU A 378 -26.23 18.76 1.37
N LEU A 379 -25.50 19.80 1.79
CA LEU A 379 -25.91 21.20 1.65
C LEU A 379 -25.83 21.74 0.21
N ARG A 380 -25.11 21.06 -0.68
CA ARG A 380 -25.00 21.44 -2.10
C ARG A 380 -26.28 21.11 -2.89
N GLN A 381 -27.02 20.08 -2.50
CA GLN A 381 -28.26 19.68 -3.16
C GLN A 381 -29.40 20.73 -3.06
N PRO A 382 -29.68 21.35 -1.89
CA PRO A 382 -30.66 22.43 -1.81
C PRO A 382 -30.16 23.72 -2.46
N ALA A 383 -28.85 24.00 -2.42
CA ALA A 383 -28.28 25.19 -3.06
C ALA A 383 -28.37 25.13 -4.59
N SER A 384 -28.09 23.97 -5.22
CA SER A 384 -28.23 23.81 -6.67
C SER A 384 -29.70 23.88 -7.11
N LYS A 385 -30.64 23.33 -6.33
CA LYS A 385 -32.08 23.46 -6.59
C LYS A 385 -32.56 24.91 -6.47
N ALA A 386 -32.07 25.65 -5.47
CA ALA A 386 -32.40 27.06 -5.31
C ALA A 386 -31.86 27.89 -6.49
N GLU A 387 -30.64 27.62 -6.94
CA GLU A 387 -30.04 28.26 -8.11
C GLU A 387 -30.84 27.96 -9.38
N GLU A 388 -31.23 26.70 -9.63
CA GLU A 388 -32.07 26.28 -10.76
C GLU A 388 -33.43 27.01 -10.78
N THR A 389 -34.12 27.05 -9.63
CA THR A 389 -35.41 27.77 -9.52
C THR A 389 -35.26 29.28 -9.70
N MET A 390 -34.11 29.84 -9.32
CA MET A 390 -33.85 31.27 -9.47
C MET A 390 -33.51 31.61 -10.93
N THR A 391 -32.77 30.76 -11.65
CA THR A 391 -32.56 30.89 -13.10
C THR A 391 -33.85 30.72 -13.88
N GLU A 392 -34.70 29.74 -13.57
CA GLU A 392 -36.01 29.59 -14.24
C GLU A 392 -36.91 30.82 -14.02
N ALA A 393 -36.89 31.40 -12.81
CA ALA A 393 -37.66 32.60 -12.52
C ALA A 393 -37.12 33.84 -13.28
N VAL A 394 -35.80 33.94 -13.46
CA VAL A 394 -35.16 35.01 -14.25
C VAL A 394 -35.46 34.84 -15.74
N ASP A 395 -35.37 33.63 -16.27
CA ASP A 395 -35.64 33.33 -17.69
C ASP A 395 -37.10 33.63 -18.04
N ASN A 396 -38.05 33.16 -17.21
CA ASN A 396 -39.47 33.40 -17.44
C ASN A 396 -39.83 34.91 -17.39
N LYS A 397 -39.15 35.67 -16.52
CA LYS A 397 -39.34 37.13 -16.44
C LYS A 397 -38.71 37.84 -17.65
N THR A 398 -37.59 37.34 -18.15
CA THR A 398 -36.91 37.84 -19.36
C THR A 398 -37.75 37.59 -20.61
N ASP A 399 -38.36 36.40 -20.73
CA ASP A 399 -39.29 36.06 -21.81
C ASP A 399 -40.53 36.93 -21.81
N MET A 400 -41.09 37.23 -20.62
CA MET A 400 -42.22 38.15 -20.50
C MET A 400 -41.86 39.57 -20.96
N VAL A 401 -40.64 40.04 -20.64
CA VAL A 401 -40.14 41.35 -21.08
C VAL A 401 -39.93 41.36 -22.59
N HIS A 402 -39.30 40.33 -23.17
CA HIS A 402 -39.15 40.20 -24.63
C HIS A 402 -40.48 40.07 -25.37
N GLY A 403 -41.49 39.44 -24.77
CA GLY A 403 -42.86 39.42 -25.28
C GLY A 403 -43.48 40.83 -25.35
N LYS A 404 -43.32 41.63 -24.28
CA LYS A 404 -43.78 43.04 -24.27
C LYS A 404 -43.05 43.90 -25.29
N ILE A 405 -41.72 43.74 -25.42
CA ILE A 405 -40.93 44.49 -26.41
C ILE A 405 -41.41 44.16 -27.84
N ARG A 406 -41.62 42.88 -28.18
CA ARG A 406 -42.18 42.49 -29.50
C ARG A 406 -43.56 43.06 -29.76
N CYS A 407 -44.41 43.16 -28.73
CA CYS A 407 -45.73 43.77 -28.87
C CYS A 407 -45.64 45.28 -29.15
N VAL A 408 -44.73 45.98 -28.45
CA VAL A 408 -44.45 47.40 -28.70
C VAL A 408 -43.83 47.61 -30.09
N GLU A 409 -42.87 46.79 -30.51
CA GLU A 409 -42.31 46.84 -31.88
C GLU A 409 -43.41 46.62 -32.94
N GLY A 410 -44.34 45.69 -32.70
CA GLY A 410 -45.50 45.48 -33.57
C GLY A 410 -46.40 46.71 -33.66
N GLN A 411 -46.66 47.39 -32.54
CA GLN A 411 -47.42 48.64 -32.52
C GLN A 411 -46.69 49.77 -33.25
N VAL A 412 -45.38 49.92 -33.04
CA VAL A 412 -44.55 50.92 -33.72
C VAL A 412 -44.53 50.67 -35.24
N LEU A 413 -44.40 49.42 -35.67
CA LEU A 413 -44.48 49.04 -37.08
C LEU A 413 -45.87 49.32 -37.69
N SER A 414 -46.95 49.11 -36.92
CA SER A 414 -48.30 49.45 -37.35
C SER A 414 -48.49 50.95 -37.52
N VAL A 415 -48.00 51.75 -36.56
CA VAL A 415 -48.03 53.22 -36.65
C VAL A 415 -47.19 53.71 -37.83
N ARG A 416 -46.02 53.12 -38.06
CA ARG A 416 -45.17 53.45 -39.21
C ARG A 416 -45.87 53.17 -40.54
N LYS A 417 -46.57 52.04 -40.67
CA LYS A 417 -47.37 51.75 -41.87
C LYS A 417 -48.51 52.74 -42.10
N GLU A 418 -49.16 53.22 -41.03
CA GLU A 418 -50.16 54.28 -41.16
C GLU A 418 -49.54 55.63 -41.51
N LEU A 419 -48.39 55.97 -40.92
CA LEU A 419 -47.64 57.17 -41.28
C LEU A 419 -47.19 57.15 -42.74
N ASP A 420 -46.66 56.02 -43.22
CA ASP A 420 -46.27 55.84 -44.62
C ASP A 420 -47.48 55.98 -45.55
N ARG A 421 -48.67 55.46 -45.15
CA ARG A 421 -49.94 55.68 -45.88
C ARG A 421 -50.32 57.16 -45.94
N ILE A 422 -50.27 57.86 -44.81
CA ILE A 422 -50.58 59.30 -44.73
C ILE A 422 -49.58 60.11 -45.56
N LEU A 423 -48.28 59.76 -45.51
CA LEU A 423 -47.25 60.42 -46.30
C LEU A 423 -47.51 60.25 -47.81
N TYR A 424 -47.93 59.05 -48.22
CA TYR A 424 -48.29 58.76 -49.61
C TYR A 424 -49.52 59.55 -50.06
N PHE A 425 -50.52 59.71 -49.19
CA PHE A 425 -51.69 60.55 -49.47
C PHE A 425 -51.33 62.04 -49.57
N LEU A 426 -50.51 62.56 -48.65
CA LEU A 426 -50.06 63.96 -48.67
C LEU A 426 -49.22 64.26 -49.93
N GLN A 427 -48.36 63.34 -50.37
CA GLN A 427 -47.62 63.48 -51.63
C GLN A 427 -48.52 63.44 -52.87
N ALA A 428 -49.68 62.78 -52.81
CA ALA A 428 -50.64 62.73 -53.92
C ALA A 428 -51.52 63.98 -54.03
N GLU A 429 -51.74 64.70 -52.92
CA GLU A 429 -52.69 65.83 -52.85
C GLU A 429 -52.00 67.21 -52.98
N ALA A 430 -50.67 67.29 -52.87
CA ALA A 430 -49.88 68.50 -53.12
C ALA A 430 -48.51 68.18 -53.78
N PRO A 431 -48.46 67.91 -55.09
CA PRO A 431 -47.21 67.66 -55.80
C PRO A 431 -46.47 68.99 -56.06
N GLY A 432 -45.78 69.53 -55.05
CA GLY A 432 -44.99 70.76 -55.22
C GLY A 432 -44.67 71.58 -53.97
N LEU A 433 -44.65 70.99 -52.78
CA LEU A 433 -44.16 71.63 -51.55
C LEU A 433 -43.15 70.75 -50.82
#